data_AF-A0A2D6MF40-F1
#
_entry.id   AF-A0A2D6MF40-F1
#
_cell.length_a   1.000
_cell.length_b   1.000
_cell.length_c   1.000
_cell.angle_alpha   90.00
_cell.angle_beta   90.00
_cell.angle_gamma   90.00
#
_symmetry.space_group_name_H-M   'P 1'
#
loop_
_entity.id
_entity.type
_entity.pdbx_description
1 polymer ?
#
loop_
_entity_poly.entity_id
_entity_poly.type
_entity_poly.pdbx_seq_one_letter_code
_entity_poly.pdbx_strand_id
1 'polypeptide(L)'
;MKNAFIDNLVREWSWRVNDGMPDPKKRSHVRVLEAVLRQYKYSEQFIYEYINQLTEDKEFKARSKESGRTVVYKSKEALEKAMKDGRAEPLDAKKAEPGEKKKVKGADLFKGKETDKVEKDSDPQPKREISGKDKTLSKGNPAETEEFNKELDTSPTGDEDFAKKNEKNAIPPPYTLPESITKNPKFPKRYAKALERMMNTQANKETSNWKYFSDLPGGAGRISAQAGELMTMAGSAMTDEEFEELITSLEKHEQSQIENNPDLKKEGTRIITKSWMAAARKSRKAILDRVKKQYDEGAEIIGSSWDAEGEVEAMGLSNYKKNKGFSTDMYLKIRKSNGEEILDEISLKKDKNINFLNKGLGDMVNDWDPELKGTPTDPKEYSKNERKRLVDGAKTILPPKVQKELESEISSTESGKGSRSKSKAILTAIKQEAKNGNKAAIKYIEDDDKAHRKMQEDAIEQLNTNPKVREGLIKSIKEEFPLKAVSEGEETMAVGDMSLDKETMKLIFGTDDFNELKENLSVKKTKNGEPYLVYEIKGKEPVRVANIVIRQDGRGYGGGTIKFEMKLHPDLAKHLDTATKEVYK
;
A
#
# COMPACT_ATOMS: atom_id res chain seq x y z
N MET A 1 -34.35 -29.77 -21.19
CA MET A 1 -34.75 -28.59 -20.39
C MET A 1 -33.65 -27.55 -20.52
N LYS A 2 -33.92 -26.39 -21.14
CA LYS A 2 -32.98 -25.27 -21.13
C LYS A 2 -32.82 -24.79 -19.68
N ASN A 3 -31.60 -24.49 -19.27
CA ASN A 3 -31.22 -24.30 -17.88
C ASN A 3 -31.72 -22.92 -17.40
N ALA A 4 -33.01 -22.82 -17.05
CA ALA A 4 -33.70 -21.58 -16.70
C ALA A 4 -32.98 -20.75 -15.62
N PHE A 5 -32.18 -21.41 -14.79
CA PHE A 5 -31.28 -20.78 -13.83
C PHE A 5 -30.19 -19.92 -14.49
N ILE A 6 -29.45 -20.47 -15.45
CA ILE A 6 -28.36 -19.78 -16.14
C ILE A 6 -28.93 -18.62 -16.95
N ASP A 7 -30.07 -18.83 -17.62
CA ASP A 7 -30.73 -17.79 -18.41
C ASP A 7 -31.18 -16.60 -17.52
N ASN A 8 -31.69 -16.87 -16.31
CA ASN A 8 -32.06 -15.82 -15.36
C ASN A 8 -30.83 -15.12 -14.75
N LEU A 9 -29.76 -15.86 -14.45
CA LEU A 9 -28.52 -15.29 -13.92
C LEU A 9 -27.86 -14.36 -14.95
N VAL A 10 -27.75 -14.81 -16.21
CA VAL A 10 -27.17 -14.02 -17.30
C VAL A 10 -28.04 -12.81 -17.63
N ARG A 11 -29.38 -12.92 -17.55
CA ARG A 11 -30.29 -11.79 -17.75
C ARG A 11 -30.20 -10.74 -16.64
N GLU A 12 -30.10 -11.16 -15.37
CA GLU A 12 -29.88 -10.22 -14.26
C GLU A 12 -28.50 -9.58 -14.33
N TRP A 13 -27.49 -10.36 -14.73
CA TRP A 13 -26.14 -9.85 -14.92
C TRP A 13 -26.08 -8.83 -16.06
N SER A 14 -26.75 -9.10 -17.19
CA SER A 14 -26.80 -8.16 -18.32
C SER A 14 -27.54 -6.88 -17.99
N TRP A 15 -28.62 -6.94 -17.21
CA TRP A 15 -29.37 -5.75 -16.81
C TRP A 15 -28.59 -4.80 -15.87
N ARG A 16 -27.66 -5.34 -15.08
CA ARG A 16 -26.95 -4.59 -14.04
C ARG A 16 -25.57 -4.09 -14.43
N VAL A 17 -25.03 -4.55 -15.55
CA VAL A 17 -23.79 -4.01 -16.12
C VAL A 17 -24.09 -2.80 -17.01
N ASN A 18 -23.15 -1.86 -17.05
CA ASN A 18 -23.37 -0.52 -17.63
C ASN A 18 -23.47 -0.49 -19.16
N ASP A 19 -23.10 -1.56 -19.84
CA ASP A 19 -23.13 -1.70 -21.30
C ASP A 19 -24.10 -2.81 -21.78
N GLY A 20 -24.86 -3.43 -20.86
CA GLY A 20 -25.80 -4.49 -21.18
C GLY A 20 -25.15 -5.82 -21.61
N MET A 21 -23.81 -5.92 -21.59
CA MET A 21 -23.05 -7.04 -22.13
C MET A 21 -22.16 -7.66 -21.05
N PRO A 22 -22.63 -8.71 -20.34
CA PRO A 22 -21.83 -9.44 -19.37
C PRO A 22 -20.47 -9.87 -19.90
N ASP A 23 -19.40 -9.56 -19.17
CA ASP A 23 -18.03 -9.91 -19.56
C ASP A 23 -17.26 -10.44 -18.34
N PRO A 24 -16.97 -11.76 -18.28
CA PRO A 24 -16.25 -12.35 -17.15
C PRO A 24 -14.79 -11.91 -17.07
N LYS A 25 -14.22 -11.30 -18.11
CA LYS A 25 -12.83 -10.76 -18.08
C LYS A 25 -12.77 -9.32 -17.58
N LYS A 26 -13.92 -8.64 -17.47
CA LYS A 26 -14.00 -7.24 -17.02
C LYS A 26 -14.35 -7.18 -15.53
N ARG A 27 -13.40 -6.73 -14.71
CA ARG A 27 -13.52 -6.68 -13.24
C ARG A 27 -14.80 -6.02 -12.73
N SER A 28 -15.27 -4.95 -13.39
CA SER A 28 -16.51 -4.27 -13.00
C SER A 28 -17.75 -5.13 -13.23
N HIS A 29 -17.74 -5.99 -14.24
CA HIS A 29 -18.85 -6.89 -14.54
C HIS A 29 -18.83 -8.10 -13.59
N VAL A 30 -17.65 -8.63 -13.27
CA VAL A 30 -17.49 -9.72 -12.31
C VAL A 30 -18.03 -9.33 -10.91
N ARG A 31 -17.77 -8.09 -10.45
CA ARG A 31 -18.34 -7.59 -9.19
C ARG A 31 -19.87 -7.53 -9.19
N VAL A 32 -20.48 -7.22 -10.34
CA VAL A 32 -21.93 -7.24 -10.50
C VAL A 32 -22.45 -8.68 -10.42
N LEU A 33 -21.76 -9.64 -11.03
CA LEU A 33 -22.10 -11.06 -10.95
C LEU A 33 -22.03 -11.59 -9.51
N GLU A 34 -20.97 -11.24 -8.76
CA GLU A 34 -20.85 -11.57 -7.34
C GLU A 34 -22.04 -11.04 -6.54
N ALA A 35 -22.45 -9.79 -6.76
CA ALA A 35 -23.59 -9.19 -6.08
C ALA A 35 -24.92 -9.90 -6.39
N VAL A 36 -25.11 -10.33 -7.65
CA VAL A 36 -26.30 -11.11 -8.06
C VAL A 36 -26.30 -12.49 -7.38
N LEU A 37 -25.17 -13.18 -7.33
CA LEU A 37 -25.06 -14.49 -6.66
C LEU A 37 -25.29 -14.39 -5.14
N ARG A 38 -24.81 -13.33 -4.48
CA ARG A 38 -25.12 -13.03 -3.07
C ARG A 38 -26.60 -12.77 -2.85
N GLN A 39 -27.24 -12.05 -3.77
CA GLN A 39 -28.68 -11.80 -3.70
C GLN A 39 -29.49 -13.10 -3.83
N TYR A 40 -29.00 -14.05 -4.63
CA TYR A 40 -29.55 -15.40 -4.76
C TYR A 40 -29.17 -16.34 -3.61
N LYS A 41 -28.53 -15.82 -2.54
CA LYS A 41 -28.21 -16.52 -1.30
C LYS A 41 -27.22 -17.69 -1.46
N TYR A 42 -26.36 -17.63 -2.49
CA TYR A 42 -25.23 -18.57 -2.59
C TYR A 42 -24.19 -18.28 -1.52
N SER A 43 -23.50 -19.33 -1.06
CA SER A 43 -22.45 -19.21 -0.06
C SER A 43 -21.23 -18.47 -0.63
N GLU A 44 -20.52 -17.76 0.24
CA GLU A 44 -19.28 -17.06 -0.13
C GLU A 44 -18.24 -17.99 -0.75
N GLN A 45 -18.16 -19.22 -0.24
CA GLN A 45 -17.28 -20.25 -0.79
C GLN A 45 -17.65 -20.61 -2.23
N PHE A 46 -18.94 -20.84 -2.51
CA PHE A 46 -19.40 -21.13 -3.87
C PHE A 46 -19.15 -19.96 -4.81
N ILE A 47 -19.44 -18.74 -4.38
CA ILE A 47 -19.23 -17.53 -5.19
C ILE A 47 -17.74 -17.39 -5.53
N TYR A 48 -16.87 -17.54 -4.54
CA TYR A 48 -15.42 -17.49 -4.72
C TYR A 48 -14.93 -18.54 -5.72
N GLU A 49 -15.32 -19.81 -5.55
CA GLU A 49 -14.93 -20.90 -6.46
C GLU A 49 -15.46 -20.68 -7.87
N TYR A 50 -16.72 -20.26 -8.00
CA TYR A 50 -17.36 -20.04 -9.30
C TYR A 50 -16.74 -18.85 -10.06
N ILE A 51 -16.49 -17.74 -9.37
CA ILE A 51 -15.84 -16.56 -9.97
C ILE A 51 -14.39 -16.87 -10.35
N ASN A 52 -13.63 -17.55 -9.50
CA ASN A 52 -12.27 -17.96 -9.85
C ASN A 52 -12.25 -18.86 -11.09
N GLN A 53 -13.16 -19.82 -11.20
CA GLN A 53 -13.28 -20.65 -12.40
C GLN A 53 -13.65 -19.85 -13.67
N LEU A 54 -14.38 -18.75 -13.52
CA LEU A 54 -14.78 -17.87 -14.63
C LEU A 54 -13.67 -16.89 -15.04
N THR A 55 -12.81 -16.48 -14.11
CA THR A 55 -11.78 -15.44 -14.32
C THR A 55 -10.37 -16.00 -14.51
N GLU A 56 -10.13 -17.27 -14.18
CA GLU A 56 -8.86 -17.94 -14.48
C GLU A 56 -8.71 -18.13 -16.01
N ASP A 57 -7.69 -17.50 -16.60
CA ASP A 57 -7.20 -17.86 -17.92
C ASP A 57 -6.56 -19.26 -17.82
N LYS A 58 -7.36 -20.31 -18.03
CA LYS A 58 -6.87 -21.69 -18.09
C LYS A 58 -5.95 -21.83 -19.31
N GLU A 59 -4.65 -21.89 -19.08
CA GLU A 59 -3.69 -22.32 -20.09
C GLU A 59 -3.83 -23.84 -20.33
N PHE A 60 -4.26 -24.22 -21.52
CA PHE A 60 -4.43 -25.63 -21.88
C PHE A 60 -3.08 -26.22 -22.29
N LYS A 61 -2.36 -26.88 -21.38
CA LYS A 61 -1.03 -27.43 -21.65
C LYS A 61 -1.07 -28.95 -21.80
N ALA A 62 -0.35 -29.47 -22.79
CA ALA A 62 -0.08 -30.91 -22.93
C ALA A 62 1.29 -31.16 -23.54
N ARG A 63 1.79 -32.38 -23.40
CA ARG A 63 3.08 -32.77 -23.97
C ARG A 63 2.89 -33.17 -25.43
N SER A 64 3.69 -32.61 -26.33
CA SER A 64 3.72 -33.00 -27.74
C SER A 64 4.38 -34.38 -27.88
N LYS A 65 3.74 -35.31 -28.60
CA LYS A 65 4.35 -36.62 -28.89
C LYS A 65 5.47 -36.55 -29.93
N GLU A 66 5.50 -35.50 -30.74
CA GLU A 66 6.50 -35.29 -31.79
C GLU A 66 7.80 -34.70 -31.22
N SER A 67 7.68 -33.74 -30.31
CA SER A 67 8.84 -33.00 -29.77
C SER A 67 9.18 -33.30 -28.31
N GLY A 68 8.30 -34.01 -27.58
CA GLY A 68 8.45 -34.30 -26.16
C GLY A 68 8.33 -33.08 -25.23
N ARG A 69 8.05 -31.89 -25.77
CA ARG A 69 7.96 -30.61 -25.03
C ARG A 69 6.52 -30.28 -24.65
N THR A 70 6.37 -29.47 -23.59
CA THR A 70 5.08 -28.89 -23.21
C THR A 70 4.65 -27.84 -24.22
N VAL A 71 3.46 -28.02 -24.78
CA VAL A 71 2.83 -27.11 -25.76
C VAL A 71 1.58 -26.50 -25.14
N VAL A 72 1.43 -25.18 -25.30
CA VAL A 72 0.26 -24.43 -24.85
C VAL A 72 -0.75 -24.33 -26.00
N TYR A 73 -1.98 -24.74 -25.73
CA TYR A 73 -3.11 -24.71 -26.67
C TYR A 73 -3.99 -23.50 -26.38
N LYS A 74 -4.46 -22.87 -27.45
CA LYS A 74 -5.26 -21.63 -27.39
C LYS A 74 -6.70 -21.85 -26.86
N SER A 75 -7.17 -23.09 -26.77
CA SER A 75 -8.48 -23.45 -26.21
C SER A 75 -8.54 -24.93 -25.79
N LYS A 76 -9.57 -25.29 -25.00
CA LYS A 76 -9.82 -26.67 -24.57
C LYS A 76 -10.11 -27.58 -25.76
N GLU A 77 -10.88 -27.10 -26.73
CA GLU A 77 -11.23 -27.85 -27.95
C GLU A 77 -9.99 -28.12 -28.81
N ALA A 78 -9.05 -27.17 -28.86
CA ALA A 78 -7.79 -27.34 -29.59
C ALA A 78 -6.90 -28.41 -28.93
N LEU A 79 -6.88 -28.45 -27.60
CA LEU A 79 -6.19 -29.49 -26.84
C LEU A 79 -6.82 -30.86 -27.05
N GLU A 80 -8.15 -30.98 -26.89
CA GLU A 80 -8.88 -32.24 -27.06
C GLU A 80 -8.75 -32.79 -28.49
N LYS A 81 -8.78 -31.92 -29.50
CA LYS A 81 -8.51 -32.32 -30.89
C LYS A 81 -7.08 -32.82 -31.07
N ALA A 82 -6.09 -32.15 -30.49
CA ALA A 82 -4.69 -32.59 -30.57
C ALA A 82 -4.44 -33.93 -29.84
N MET A 83 -5.16 -34.19 -28.74
CA MET A 83 -5.14 -35.50 -28.07
C MET A 83 -5.84 -36.58 -28.90
N LYS A 84 -7.00 -36.29 -29.49
CA LYS A 84 -7.76 -37.21 -30.35
C LYS A 84 -7.00 -37.57 -31.62
N ASP A 85 -6.29 -36.60 -32.19
CA ASP A 85 -5.43 -36.78 -33.37
C ASP A 85 -4.07 -37.42 -33.00
N GLY A 86 -3.84 -37.77 -31.72
CA GLY A 86 -2.62 -38.44 -31.25
C GLY A 86 -1.36 -37.57 -31.20
N ARG A 87 -1.48 -36.24 -31.36
CA ARG A 87 -0.34 -35.30 -31.36
C ARG A 87 0.07 -34.82 -29.97
N ALA A 88 -0.80 -35.00 -28.97
CA ALA A 88 -0.61 -34.53 -27.61
C ALA A 88 -0.95 -35.59 -26.56
N GLU A 89 -0.29 -35.56 -25.40
CA GLU A 89 -0.57 -36.39 -24.24
C GLU A 89 -0.64 -35.58 -22.93
N PRO A 90 -1.41 -36.03 -21.93
CA PRO A 90 -1.59 -35.29 -20.67
C PRO A 90 -0.28 -35.15 -19.88
N LEU A 91 -0.10 -34.01 -19.21
CA LEU A 91 0.99 -33.80 -18.24
C LEU A 91 0.57 -34.42 -16.89
N ASP A 92 1.10 -35.60 -16.61
CA ASP A 92 1.03 -36.38 -15.36
C ASP A 92 -0.22 -36.26 -14.48
N ALA A 93 -1.17 -37.18 -14.67
CA ALA A 93 -2.16 -37.53 -13.66
C ALA A 93 -1.54 -38.47 -12.61
N LYS A 94 -1.50 -38.03 -11.35
CA LYS A 94 -1.37 -38.94 -10.19
C LYS A 94 -2.43 -40.04 -10.29
N LYS A 95 -2.02 -41.29 -10.48
CA LYS A 95 -2.87 -42.48 -10.35
C LYS A 95 -2.79 -43.01 -8.92
N ALA A 96 -3.92 -43.00 -8.24
CA ALA A 96 -4.30 -43.85 -7.10
C ALA A 96 -5.34 -44.85 -7.65
N GLU A 97 -5.41 -46.16 -7.41
CA GLU A 97 -4.80 -47.17 -6.52
C GLU A 97 -4.98 -48.58 -7.21
N PRO A 98 -5.08 -49.74 -6.54
CA PRO A 98 -4.04 -50.61 -5.95
C PRO A 98 -4.02 -52.04 -6.56
N GLY A 99 -2.94 -52.82 -6.36
CA GLY A 99 -2.98 -54.29 -6.44
C GLY A 99 -1.89 -55.02 -7.25
N GLU A 100 -1.06 -55.77 -6.53
CA GLU A 100 -0.34 -57.01 -6.87
C GLU A 100 0.76 -57.10 -7.97
N LYS A 101 1.99 -57.25 -7.46
CA LYS A 101 3.06 -58.21 -7.83
C LYS A 101 3.27 -58.56 -9.32
N LYS A 102 4.46 -58.20 -9.83
CA LYS A 102 5.49 -59.18 -10.29
C LYS A 102 6.86 -58.50 -10.53
N LYS A 103 7.91 -59.12 -9.97
CA LYS A 103 9.34 -58.85 -10.24
C LYS A 103 9.75 -59.43 -11.60
N VAL A 104 10.59 -58.70 -12.35
CA VAL A 104 11.78 -59.23 -13.07
C VAL A 104 12.69 -58.02 -13.40
N LYS A 105 13.80 -57.82 -12.68
CA LYS A 105 15.22 -58.11 -13.03
C LYS A 105 15.69 -57.62 -14.41
N GLY A 106 16.67 -56.71 -14.39
CA GLY A 106 17.83 -56.74 -15.28
C GLY A 106 17.86 -55.73 -16.42
N ALA A 107 18.33 -54.51 -16.14
CA ALA A 107 19.09 -53.70 -17.10
C ALA A 107 19.91 -52.63 -16.37
N ASP A 108 20.74 -53.07 -15.41
CA ASP A 108 22.01 -52.40 -15.13
C ASP A 108 22.85 -52.52 -16.40
N LEU A 109 22.83 -51.53 -17.31
CA LEU A 109 23.78 -51.55 -18.43
C LEU A 109 24.25 -50.20 -18.97
N PHE A 110 23.83 -49.05 -18.41
CA PHE A 110 24.43 -47.76 -18.81
C PHE A 110 24.71 -46.88 -17.59
N LYS A 111 25.80 -47.23 -16.89
CA LYS A 111 26.55 -46.29 -16.06
C LYS A 111 27.29 -45.30 -16.96
N GLY A 112 26.97 -44.02 -16.81
CA GLY A 112 27.90 -42.91 -17.03
C GLY A 112 27.87 -42.04 -15.78
N LYS A 113 28.92 -42.13 -14.95
CA LYS A 113 29.29 -41.14 -13.91
C LYS A 113 29.51 -39.79 -14.63
N GLU A 114 29.05 -38.63 -14.15
CA GLU A 114 29.43 -37.86 -12.96
C GLU A 114 28.53 -36.60 -13.02
N THR A 115 27.85 -36.13 -11.99
CA THR A 115 28.38 -35.54 -10.76
C THR A 115 27.26 -35.46 -9.73
N ASP A 116 27.56 -35.90 -8.52
CA ASP A 116 26.68 -35.81 -7.35
C ASP A 116 26.39 -34.34 -7.02
N LYS A 117 25.17 -33.87 -7.26
CA LYS A 117 24.62 -32.75 -6.48
C LYS A 117 24.19 -33.33 -5.14
N VAL A 118 25.02 -33.05 -4.14
CA VAL A 118 24.74 -33.20 -2.72
C VAL A 118 23.32 -32.70 -2.42
N GLU A 119 22.40 -33.62 -2.17
CA GLU A 119 21.18 -33.33 -1.43
C GLU A 119 21.62 -32.90 -0.02
N LYS A 120 21.56 -31.59 0.23
CA LYS A 120 21.69 -31.08 1.59
C LYS A 120 20.39 -31.42 2.32
N ASP A 121 20.47 -32.45 3.14
CA ASP A 121 19.52 -32.79 4.18
C ASP A 121 19.25 -31.53 5.02
N SER A 122 18.16 -30.82 4.72
CA SER A 122 17.71 -29.68 5.50
C SER A 122 16.55 -30.16 6.34
N ASP A 123 16.74 -30.28 7.66
CA ASP A 123 15.63 -30.49 8.58
C ASP A 123 14.48 -29.53 8.22
N PRO A 124 13.25 -30.01 8.03
CA PRO A 124 12.13 -29.17 7.66
C PRO A 124 11.94 -28.06 8.71
N GLN A 125 11.71 -26.82 8.26
CA GLN A 125 11.41 -25.70 9.16
C GLN A 125 10.18 -26.06 10.02
N PRO A 126 10.16 -25.67 11.30
CA PRO A 126 8.99 -25.91 12.15
C PRO A 126 7.77 -25.21 11.56
N LYS A 127 6.61 -25.88 11.60
CA LYS A 127 5.35 -25.30 11.14
C LYS A 127 5.08 -24.01 11.93
N ARG A 128 4.86 -22.91 11.24
CA ARG A 128 4.55 -21.60 11.84
C ARG A 128 3.24 -21.08 11.27
N GLU A 129 2.27 -20.84 12.14
CA GLU A 129 0.97 -20.30 11.76
C GLU A 129 0.70 -19.04 12.60
N ILE A 130 0.43 -17.92 11.95
CA ILE A 130 0.13 -16.64 12.60
C ILE A 130 -1.12 -16.09 11.95
N SER A 131 -2.12 -15.72 12.76
CA SER A 131 -3.38 -15.15 12.27
C SER A 131 -4.10 -16.01 11.22
N GLY A 132 -3.96 -17.33 11.30
CA GLY A 132 -4.52 -18.28 10.33
C GLY A 132 -3.81 -18.33 8.97
N LYS A 133 -2.63 -17.71 8.86
CA LYS A 133 -1.77 -17.75 7.67
C LYS A 133 -0.58 -18.67 7.94
N ASP A 134 -0.20 -19.42 6.91
CA ASP A 134 0.97 -20.29 6.97
C ASP A 134 2.23 -19.46 6.72
N LYS A 135 3.03 -19.28 7.77
CA LYS A 135 4.29 -18.54 7.78
C LYS A 135 5.50 -19.48 7.81
N THR A 136 5.29 -20.76 7.52
CA THR A 136 6.37 -21.75 7.43
C THR A 136 7.21 -21.42 6.19
N LEU A 137 8.53 -21.25 6.38
CA LEU A 137 9.43 -20.93 5.28
C LEU A 137 10.07 -22.17 4.68
N SER A 138 10.39 -22.11 3.39
CA SER A 138 11.44 -22.95 2.83
C SER A 138 12.82 -22.42 3.23
N LYS A 139 13.71 -23.34 3.63
CA LYS A 139 15.13 -23.03 3.84
C LYS A 139 15.76 -22.63 2.52
N GLY A 140 16.61 -21.61 2.55
CA GLY A 140 17.37 -21.20 1.38
C GLY A 140 17.93 -19.81 1.50
N ASN A 141 19.02 -19.56 0.79
CA ASN A 141 19.62 -18.24 0.70
C ASN A 141 18.96 -17.44 -0.43
N PRO A 142 18.25 -16.33 -0.15
CA PRO A 142 17.60 -15.54 -1.19
C PRO A 142 18.58 -15.06 -2.26
N ALA A 143 19.83 -14.78 -1.88
CA ALA A 143 20.89 -14.34 -2.78
C ALA A 143 21.25 -15.33 -3.90
N GLU A 144 20.92 -16.62 -3.73
CA GLU A 144 21.18 -17.67 -4.72
C GLU A 144 20.04 -17.82 -5.73
N THR A 145 18.92 -17.11 -5.52
CA THR A 145 17.75 -17.19 -6.39
C THR A 145 17.93 -16.32 -7.63
N GLU A 146 17.31 -16.74 -8.75
CA GLU A 146 17.26 -15.91 -9.96
C GLU A 146 16.57 -14.57 -9.69
N GLU A 147 15.54 -14.55 -8.83
CA GLU A 147 14.76 -13.34 -8.54
C GLU A 147 15.59 -12.21 -7.91
N PHE A 148 16.44 -12.53 -6.92
CA PHE A 148 17.33 -11.56 -6.28
C PHE A 148 18.44 -11.08 -7.21
N ASN A 149 18.80 -11.90 -8.20
CA ASN A 149 19.84 -11.58 -9.17
C ASN A 149 19.34 -10.88 -10.43
N LYS A 150 18.02 -10.65 -10.57
CA LYS A 150 17.47 -9.88 -11.70
C LYS A 150 17.97 -8.45 -11.69
N GLU A 151 18.39 -7.99 -12.87
CA GLU A 151 18.91 -6.65 -13.11
C GLU A 151 17.94 -5.83 -13.99
N LEU A 152 18.16 -4.52 -14.05
CA LEU A 152 17.42 -3.59 -14.92
C LEU A 152 18.27 -3.23 -16.15
N ASP A 153 18.91 -4.24 -16.76
CA ASP A 153 19.96 -4.11 -17.77
C ASP A 153 19.42 -4.29 -19.21
N THR A 154 18.27 -4.93 -19.38
CA THR A 154 17.67 -5.22 -20.68
C THR A 154 16.49 -4.32 -21.01
N SER A 155 16.28 -4.07 -22.31
CA SER A 155 15.17 -3.26 -22.82
C SER A 155 13.81 -3.88 -22.47
N PRO A 156 12.80 -3.09 -22.05
CA PRO A 156 12.70 -1.62 -22.08
C PRO A 156 13.22 -0.89 -20.82
N THR A 157 13.95 -1.59 -19.95
CA THR A 157 14.40 -1.09 -18.64
C THR A 157 15.89 -0.84 -18.54
N GLY A 158 16.65 -1.15 -19.59
CA GLY A 158 18.10 -1.03 -19.66
C GLY A 158 18.62 0.39 -19.49
N ASP A 159 19.92 0.53 -19.28
CA ASP A 159 20.55 1.83 -19.00
C ASP A 159 20.42 2.82 -20.18
N GLU A 160 20.45 2.34 -21.43
CA GLU A 160 20.21 3.17 -22.61
C GLU A 160 18.76 3.71 -22.65
N ASP A 161 17.78 2.84 -22.40
CA ASP A 161 16.36 3.22 -22.36
C ASP A 161 16.08 4.21 -21.23
N PHE A 162 16.69 3.98 -20.06
CA PHE A 162 16.57 4.88 -18.92
C PHE A 162 17.23 6.24 -19.20
N ALA A 163 18.46 6.25 -19.72
CA ALA A 163 19.16 7.49 -20.05
C ALA A 163 18.35 8.34 -21.04
N LYS A 164 17.81 7.70 -22.10
CA LYS A 164 16.99 8.37 -23.11
C LYS A 164 15.70 8.96 -22.54
N LYS A 165 14.97 8.21 -21.69
CA LYS A 165 13.72 8.73 -21.10
C LYS A 165 13.98 9.77 -20.00
N ASN A 166 15.15 9.72 -19.34
CA ASN A 166 15.51 10.60 -18.23
C ASN A 166 16.26 11.86 -18.66
N GLU A 167 16.61 12.02 -19.94
CA GLU A 167 17.40 13.15 -20.46
C GLU A 167 16.93 14.52 -19.96
N LYS A 168 15.61 14.78 -19.97
CA LYS A 168 15.03 16.07 -19.53
C LYS A 168 14.92 16.22 -18.01
N ASN A 169 15.01 15.12 -17.28
CA ASN A 169 14.82 15.06 -15.84
C ASN A 169 16.13 14.76 -15.09
N ALA A 170 17.24 14.56 -15.81
CA ALA A 170 18.53 14.23 -15.24
C ALA A 170 19.08 15.36 -14.37
N ILE A 171 19.78 14.98 -13.30
CA ILE A 171 20.52 15.90 -12.43
C ILE A 171 22.01 15.66 -12.64
N PRO A 172 22.74 16.52 -13.38
CA PRO A 172 24.19 16.41 -13.49
C PRO A 172 24.92 17.01 -12.28
N PRO A 173 26.12 16.53 -11.92
CA PRO A 173 26.77 15.32 -12.48
C PRO A 173 26.09 14.03 -11.99
N PRO A 174 26.22 12.90 -12.72
CA PRO A 174 25.61 11.64 -12.30
C PRO A 174 26.27 11.07 -11.05
N TYR A 175 25.46 10.47 -10.20
CA TYR A 175 25.82 9.63 -9.06
C TYR A 175 25.93 8.17 -9.45
N THR A 176 26.87 7.47 -8.84
CA THR A 176 26.97 6.02 -8.86
C THR A 176 27.03 5.51 -7.43
N LEU A 177 26.34 4.40 -7.14
CA LEU A 177 26.43 3.78 -5.82
C LEU A 177 27.81 3.18 -5.57
N PRO A 178 28.28 3.14 -4.32
CA PRO A 178 29.51 2.43 -3.95
C PRO A 178 29.43 0.93 -4.32
N GLU A 179 30.58 0.33 -4.65
CA GLU A 179 30.63 -1.09 -5.05
C GLU A 179 30.19 -2.05 -3.94
N SER A 180 30.46 -1.70 -2.67
CA SER A 180 29.98 -2.45 -1.50
C SER A 180 28.47 -2.63 -1.53
N ILE A 181 27.75 -1.62 -2.03
CA ILE A 181 26.28 -1.61 -2.11
C ILE A 181 25.80 -2.36 -3.34
N THR A 182 26.38 -2.08 -4.51
CA THR A 182 25.91 -2.70 -5.77
C THR A 182 26.20 -4.20 -5.83
N LYS A 183 27.22 -4.67 -5.08
CA LYS A 183 27.57 -6.10 -4.97
C LYS A 183 26.97 -6.78 -3.74
N ASN A 184 26.24 -6.07 -2.89
CA ASN A 184 25.65 -6.66 -1.69
C ASN A 184 24.55 -7.66 -2.09
N PRO A 185 24.66 -8.94 -1.68
CA PRO A 185 23.75 -9.99 -2.11
C PRO A 185 22.45 -10.08 -1.28
N LYS A 186 22.34 -9.32 -0.17
CA LYS A 186 21.26 -9.48 0.81
C LYS A 186 19.97 -8.74 0.43
N PHE A 187 19.90 -8.12 -0.74
CA PHE A 187 18.68 -7.55 -1.29
C PHE A 187 18.66 -7.69 -2.82
N PRO A 188 17.49 -7.60 -3.48
CA PRO A 188 17.41 -7.72 -4.93
C PRO A 188 18.24 -6.66 -5.67
N LYS A 189 19.12 -7.11 -6.58
CA LYS A 189 20.09 -6.26 -7.29
C LYS A 189 19.46 -5.07 -8.01
N ARG A 190 18.26 -5.24 -8.58
CA ARG A 190 17.50 -4.18 -9.24
C ARG A 190 17.35 -2.91 -8.40
N TYR A 191 17.31 -3.01 -7.07
CA TYR A 191 17.07 -1.87 -6.19
C TYR A 191 18.28 -0.96 -6.01
N ALA A 192 19.51 -1.48 -6.09
CA ALA A 192 20.69 -0.62 -6.18
C ALA A 192 20.59 0.27 -7.43
N LYS A 193 20.29 -0.32 -8.58
CA LYS A 193 20.11 0.43 -9.84
C LYS A 193 18.95 1.42 -9.75
N ALA A 194 17.83 1.06 -9.12
CA ALA A 194 16.70 1.96 -8.93
C ALA A 194 17.04 3.16 -8.02
N LEU A 195 17.79 2.95 -6.92
CA LEU A 195 18.27 4.02 -6.04
C LEU A 195 19.22 4.97 -6.77
N GLU A 196 20.18 4.44 -7.54
CA GLU A 196 21.07 5.23 -8.38
C GLU A 196 20.28 6.10 -9.38
N ARG A 197 19.32 5.50 -10.08
CA ARG A 197 18.44 6.20 -11.02
C ARG A 197 17.62 7.30 -10.34
N MET A 198 17.02 7.03 -9.18
CA MET A 198 16.26 8.03 -8.43
C MET A 198 17.13 9.18 -7.91
N MET A 199 18.37 8.91 -7.50
CA MET A 199 19.31 9.94 -7.06
C MET A 199 19.64 10.92 -8.20
N ASN A 200 19.66 10.42 -9.43
CA ASN A 200 19.99 11.16 -10.66
C ASN A 200 18.80 11.81 -11.36
N THR A 201 17.61 11.84 -10.75
CA THR A 201 16.37 12.28 -11.40
C THR A 201 15.61 13.32 -10.58
N GLN A 202 15.20 14.41 -11.24
CA GLN A 202 14.32 15.43 -10.66
C GLN A 202 12.93 14.88 -10.39
N ALA A 203 12.32 15.31 -9.28
CA ALA A 203 10.96 14.96 -8.92
C ALA A 203 9.95 15.89 -9.63
N ASN A 204 9.11 15.30 -10.49
CA ASN A 204 8.04 16.00 -11.18
C ASN A 204 6.88 15.03 -11.51
N LYS A 205 5.91 15.46 -12.33
CA LYS A 205 4.74 14.63 -12.66
C LYS A 205 5.11 13.37 -13.44
N GLU A 206 6.07 13.45 -14.36
CA GLU A 206 6.51 12.32 -15.18
C GLU A 206 7.26 11.29 -14.33
N THR A 207 8.15 11.76 -13.46
CA THR A 207 9.00 10.93 -12.59
C THR A 207 8.33 10.53 -11.28
N SER A 208 7.04 10.83 -11.12
CA SER A 208 6.28 10.51 -9.89
C SER A 208 5.86 9.04 -9.78
N ASN A 209 5.98 8.26 -10.85
CA ASN A 209 5.55 6.87 -10.91
C ASN A 209 6.75 5.91 -10.78
N TRP A 210 6.63 4.92 -9.91
CA TRP A 210 7.65 3.88 -9.69
C TRP A 210 8.11 3.15 -10.95
N LYS A 211 7.20 2.91 -11.91
CA LYS A 211 7.52 2.28 -13.20
C LYS A 211 8.51 3.08 -14.05
N TYR A 212 8.78 4.33 -13.67
CA TYR A 212 9.86 5.11 -14.27
C TYR A 212 11.24 4.54 -13.91
N PHE A 213 11.39 3.90 -12.76
CA PHE A 213 12.68 3.44 -12.21
C PHE A 213 12.84 1.92 -12.17
N SER A 214 11.74 1.17 -12.24
CA SER A 214 11.72 -0.29 -12.05
C SER A 214 10.74 -1.00 -12.99
N ASP A 215 10.96 -2.31 -13.15
CA ASP A 215 10.12 -3.26 -13.86
C ASP A 215 8.93 -3.78 -13.02
N LEU A 216 8.97 -3.60 -11.70
CA LEU A 216 7.92 -4.02 -10.77
C LEU A 216 6.82 -2.95 -10.63
N PRO A 217 5.59 -3.34 -10.24
CA PRO A 217 4.60 -2.39 -9.76
C PRO A 217 5.07 -1.76 -8.43
N GLY A 218 4.86 -0.46 -8.27
CA GLY A 218 5.22 0.25 -7.04
C GLY A 218 4.06 0.38 -6.07
N GLY A 219 4.37 0.84 -4.86
CA GLY A 219 3.38 1.15 -3.83
C GLY A 219 2.50 2.36 -4.17
N ALA A 220 1.46 2.59 -3.37
CA ALA A 220 0.53 3.72 -3.53
C ALA A 220 1.11 5.07 -3.05
N GLY A 221 2.28 5.05 -2.39
CA GLY A 221 2.97 6.22 -1.87
C GLY A 221 3.61 7.11 -2.96
N ARG A 222 4.03 8.32 -2.56
CA ARG A 222 4.83 9.19 -3.45
C ARG A 222 6.18 8.53 -3.74
N ILE A 223 6.78 8.85 -4.88
CA ILE A 223 8.08 8.28 -5.28
C ILE A 223 9.17 8.48 -4.22
N SER A 224 9.23 9.63 -3.54
CA SER A 224 10.22 9.84 -2.46
C SER A 224 9.96 8.96 -1.22
N ALA A 225 8.71 8.59 -0.96
CA ALA A 225 8.39 7.67 0.13
C ALA A 225 8.86 6.24 -0.20
N GLN A 226 8.61 5.82 -1.44
CA GLN A 226 9.10 4.56 -1.99
C GLN A 226 10.64 4.50 -2.00
N ALA A 227 11.32 5.60 -2.31
CA ALA A 227 12.77 5.69 -2.17
C ALA A 227 13.22 5.54 -0.71
N GLY A 228 12.50 6.12 0.25
CA GLY A 228 12.73 5.93 1.68
C GLY A 228 12.54 4.48 2.14
N GLU A 229 11.49 3.81 1.63
CA GLU A 229 11.24 2.38 1.86
C GLU A 229 12.42 1.54 1.35
N LEU A 230 12.89 1.79 0.12
CA LEU A 230 14.05 1.08 -0.42
C LEU A 230 15.35 1.31 0.33
N MET A 231 15.65 2.55 0.72
CA MET A 231 16.84 2.84 1.54
C MET A 231 16.77 2.13 2.90
N THR A 232 15.58 2.05 3.50
CA THR A 232 15.38 1.34 4.77
C THR A 232 15.51 -0.18 4.58
N MET A 233 14.90 -0.72 3.52
CA MET A 233 14.89 -2.14 3.21
C MET A 233 16.30 -2.66 2.94
N ALA A 234 16.99 -2.07 1.95
CA ALA A 234 18.36 -2.46 1.62
C ALA A 234 19.30 -2.19 2.79
N GLY A 235 19.16 -1.03 3.44
CA GLY A 235 19.98 -0.64 4.57
C GLY A 235 19.85 -1.57 5.78
N SER A 236 18.68 -2.15 6.03
CA SER A 236 18.47 -3.06 7.17
C SER A 236 19.16 -4.41 6.99
N ALA A 237 19.53 -4.79 5.77
CA ALA A 237 20.32 -6.00 5.50
C ALA A 237 21.84 -5.76 5.43
N MET A 238 22.26 -4.49 5.36
CA MET A 238 23.66 -4.07 5.33
C MET A 238 24.31 -4.09 6.72
N THR A 239 25.63 -4.23 6.77
CA THR A 239 26.39 -3.90 7.99
C THR A 239 26.27 -2.41 8.31
N ASP A 240 26.66 -2.01 9.52
CA ASP A 240 26.67 -0.61 9.90
C ASP A 240 27.62 0.21 9.01
N GLU A 241 28.79 -0.34 8.66
CA GLU A 241 29.77 0.30 7.78
C GLU A 241 29.22 0.50 6.37
N GLU A 242 28.62 -0.55 5.78
CA GLU A 242 28.00 -0.47 4.45
C GLU A 242 26.85 0.56 4.43
N PHE A 243 26.00 0.54 5.45
CA PHE A 243 24.89 1.48 5.53
C PHE A 243 25.37 2.94 5.70
N GLU A 244 26.40 3.17 6.52
CA GLU A 244 26.99 4.50 6.66
C GLU A 244 27.66 4.98 5.37
N GLU A 245 28.31 4.09 4.64
CA GLU A 245 28.89 4.39 3.32
C GLU A 245 27.78 4.80 2.32
N LEU A 246 26.69 4.02 2.26
CA LEU A 246 25.53 4.33 1.43
C LEU A 246 24.99 5.73 1.75
N ILE A 247 24.59 5.98 3.00
CA ILE A 247 23.92 7.25 3.33
C ILE A 247 24.88 8.43 3.19
N THR A 248 26.14 8.29 3.61
CA THR A 248 27.13 9.37 3.47
C THR A 248 27.38 9.72 2.01
N SER A 249 27.44 8.72 1.11
CA SER A 249 27.64 8.97 -0.32
C SER A 249 26.43 9.67 -0.94
N LEU A 250 25.21 9.30 -0.56
CA LEU A 250 23.97 9.96 -0.99
C LEU A 250 23.89 11.40 -0.45
N GLU A 251 24.19 11.63 0.83
CA GLU A 251 24.20 12.96 1.46
C GLU A 251 25.20 13.91 0.79
N LYS A 252 26.43 13.43 0.53
CA LYS A 252 27.45 14.21 -0.19
C LYS A 252 26.99 14.56 -1.61
N HIS A 253 26.40 13.60 -2.31
CA HIS A 253 25.92 13.85 -3.66
C HIS A 253 24.72 14.82 -3.67
N GLU A 254 23.76 14.65 -2.77
CA GLU A 254 22.62 15.56 -2.61
C GLU A 254 23.10 17.00 -2.37
N GLN A 255 24.07 17.18 -1.47
CA GLN A 255 24.63 18.49 -1.17
C GLN A 255 25.26 19.12 -2.42
N SER A 256 26.04 18.34 -3.18
CA SER A 256 26.62 18.78 -4.46
C SER A 256 25.55 19.18 -5.49
N GLN A 257 24.44 18.43 -5.58
CA GLN A 257 23.32 18.79 -6.47
C GLN A 257 22.73 20.15 -6.11
N ILE A 258 22.56 20.44 -4.82
CA ILE A 258 22.02 21.72 -4.34
C ILE A 258 22.99 22.88 -4.61
N GLU A 259 24.29 22.65 -4.41
CA GLU A 259 25.34 23.66 -4.62
C GLU A 259 25.47 24.03 -6.10
N ASN A 260 25.39 23.03 -6.99
CA ASN A 260 25.51 23.22 -8.43
C ASN A 260 24.21 23.71 -9.08
N ASN A 261 23.05 23.49 -8.46
CA ASN A 261 21.77 23.94 -8.96
C ASN A 261 20.84 24.45 -7.83
N PRO A 262 20.77 25.78 -7.61
CA PRO A 262 19.94 26.37 -6.57
C PRO A 262 18.44 26.06 -6.66
N ASP A 263 17.91 25.72 -7.85
CA ASP A 263 16.50 25.33 -8.02
C ASP A 263 16.20 23.98 -7.35
N LEU A 264 17.24 23.20 -7.04
CA LEU A 264 17.14 21.95 -6.30
C LEU A 264 17.08 22.14 -4.77
N LYS A 265 17.27 23.35 -4.24
CA LYS A 265 17.24 23.61 -2.79
C LYS A 265 15.98 23.09 -2.11
N LYS A 266 14.83 23.17 -2.77
CA LYS A 266 13.56 22.64 -2.24
C LYS A 266 13.53 21.12 -2.34
N GLU A 267 13.42 20.40 -1.22
CA GLU A 267 13.42 18.93 -1.21
C GLU A 267 12.48 18.29 -2.25
N GLY A 268 11.28 18.84 -2.43
CA GLY A 268 10.30 18.30 -3.38
C GLY A 268 10.67 18.37 -4.87
N THR A 269 11.83 18.93 -5.25
CA THR A 269 12.37 18.88 -6.62
C THR A 269 13.32 17.70 -6.83
N ARG A 270 13.66 16.96 -5.77
CA ARG A 270 14.49 15.74 -5.79
C ARG A 270 13.71 14.56 -5.24
N ILE A 271 14.09 13.34 -5.64
CA ILE A 271 13.40 12.13 -5.19
C ILE A 271 13.98 11.65 -3.86
N ILE A 272 15.29 11.40 -3.84
CA ILE A 272 16.06 11.10 -2.62
C ILE A 272 16.47 12.43 -2.00
N THR A 273 16.20 12.59 -0.70
CA THR A 273 16.44 13.85 0.01
C THR A 273 16.92 13.59 1.43
N LYS A 274 17.56 14.58 2.04
CA LYS A 274 18.05 14.55 3.42
C LYS A 274 17.00 14.07 4.40
N SER A 275 15.75 14.54 4.30
CA SER A 275 14.69 14.11 5.21
C SER A 275 14.29 12.65 5.04
N TRP A 276 14.43 12.06 3.85
CA TRP A 276 14.18 10.63 3.61
C TRP A 276 15.37 9.76 4.01
N MET A 277 16.60 10.23 3.83
CA MET A 277 17.80 9.55 4.35
C MET A 277 17.79 9.50 5.89
N ALA A 278 17.47 10.62 6.53
CA ALA A 278 17.31 10.66 7.99
C ALA A 278 16.19 9.72 8.48
N ALA A 279 15.08 9.62 7.74
CA ALA A 279 14.01 8.67 8.06
C ALA A 279 14.48 7.22 7.93
N ALA A 280 15.22 6.88 6.86
CA ALA A 280 15.76 5.54 6.68
C ALA A 280 16.73 5.14 7.81
N ARG A 281 17.61 6.07 8.25
CA ARG A 281 18.48 5.85 9.42
C ARG A 281 17.69 5.51 10.68
N LYS A 282 16.63 6.28 10.96
CA LYS A 282 15.77 6.08 12.12
C LYS A 282 15.01 4.75 12.07
N SER A 283 14.38 4.46 10.94
CA SER A 283 13.65 3.20 10.74
C SER A 283 14.58 1.99 10.84
N ARG A 284 15.76 2.04 10.21
CA ARG A 284 16.77 0.99 10.34
C ARG A 284 17.14 0.76 11.80
N LYS A 285 17.40 1.83 12.57
CA LYS A 285 17.70 1.71 14.00
C LYS A 285 16.59 0.99 14.76
N ALA A 286 15.35 1.43 14.62
CA ALA A 286 14.21 0.81 15.31
C ALA A 286 14.04 -0.67 14.94
N ILE A 287 14.24 -1.01 13.67
CA ILE A 287 14.17 -2.38 13.16
C ILE A 287 15.29 -3.24 13.77
N LEU A 288 16.54 -2.78 13.72
CA LEU A 288 17.67 -3.57 14.21
C LEU A 288 17.65 -3.75 15.73
N ASP A 289 17.33 -2.69 16.48
CA ASP A 289 17.17 -2.77 17.94
C ASP A 289 16.10 -3.81 18.31
N ARG A 290 14.96 -3.80 17.60
CA ARG A 290 13.89 -4.79 17.78
C ARG A 290 14.35 -6.19 17.40
N VAL A 291 14.92 -6.37 16.21
CA VAL A 291 15.36 -7.69 15.71
C VAL A 291 16.34 -8.33 16.69
N LYS A 292 17.35 -7.57 17.15
CA LYS A 292 18.34 -8.04 18.12
C LYS A 292 17.68 -8.49 19.44
N LYS A 293 16.69 -7.74 19.91
CA LYS A 293 15.98 -8.06 21.16
C LYS A 293 15.03 -9.26 21.01
N GLN A 294 14.32 -9.33 19.89
CA GLN A 294 13.24 -10.29 19.66
C GLN A 294 13.75 -11.67 19.25
N TYR A 295 14.84 -11.71 18.47
CA TYR A 295 15.34 -12.94 17.85
C TYR A 295 16.72 -13.34 18.34
N ASP A 296 17.18 -12.80 19.49
CA ASP A 296 18.49 -13.02 20.11
C ASP A 296 19.70 -12.36 19.42
N GLU A 297 20.81 -12.18 20.16
CA GLU A 297 22.01 -11.47 19.66
C GLU A 297 22.73 -12.20 18.51
N GLY A 298 22.49 -13.50 18.34
CA GLY A 298 23.09 -14.29 17.27
C GLY A 298 22.22 -14.39 16.02
N ALA A 299 21.06 -13.72 15.99
CA ALA A 299 20.24 -13.63 14.79
C ALA A 299 20.96 -12.90 13.65
N GLU A 300 20.93 -13.51 12.47
CA GLU A 300 21.49 -12.96 11.25
C GLU A 300 20.39 -12.55 10.28
N ILE A 301 20.44 -11.30 9.81
CA ILE A 301 19.64 -10.88 8.65
C ILE A 301 20.35 -11.38 7.39
N ILE A 302 19.72 -12.34 6.71
CA ILE A 302 20.28 -13.05 5.55
C ILE A 302 19.65 -12.60 4.23
N GLY A 303 18.61 -11.78 4.29
CA GLY A 303 17.98 -11.20 3.12
C GLY A 303 16.95 -10.15 3.51
N SER A 304 16.66 -9.26 2.57
CA SER A 304 15.58 -8.28 2.65
C SER A 304 14.93 -8.14 1.29
N SER A 305 13.63 -7.84 1.27
CA SER A 305 12.94 -7.49 0.02
C SER A 305 11.81 -6.51 0.26
N TRP A 306 11.32 -5.95 -0.84
CA TRP A 306 10.05 -5.24 -0.85
C TRP A 306 8.88 -6.25 -0.83
N ASP A 307 7.66 -5.74 -0.73
CA ASP A 307 6.39 -6.47 -0.81
C ASP A 307 6.04 -6.78 -2.26
N ALA A 308 6.93 -7.53 -2.90
CA ALA A 308 6.79 -8.03 -4.26
C ALA A 308 6.71 -9.56 -4.24
N GLU A 309 5.68 -10.12 -4.90
CA GLU A 309 5.34 -11.55 -4.87
C GLU A 309 6.56 -12.45 -5.10
N GLY A 310 7.28 -12.26 -6.22
CA GLY A 310 8.44 -13.10 -6.54
C GLY A 310 9.58 -12.98 -5.53
N GLU A 311 9.82 -11.79 -4.99
CA GLU A 311 10.92 -11.56 -4.05
C GLU A 311 10.61 -12.17 -2.67
N VAL A 312 9.35 -12.06 -2.22
CA VAL A 312 8.89 -12.67 -0.97
C VAL A 312 8.86 -14.19 -1.07
N GLU A 313 8.44 -14.74 -2.21
CA GLU A 313 8.53 -16.18 -2.48
C GLU A 313 9.98 -16.67 -2.54
N ALA A 314 10.90 -15.88 -3.11
CA ALA A 314 12.33 -16.18 -3.13
C ALA A 314 12.97 -16.18 -1.72
N MET A 315 12.39 -15.44 -0.77
CA MET A 315 12.77 -15.55 0.64
C MET A 315 12.15 -16.75 1.36
N GLY A 316 11.27 -17.50 0.69
CA GLY A 316 10.79 -18.80 1.14
C GLY A 316 9.35 -18.83 1.64
N LEU A 317 8.62 -17.70 1.58
CA LEU A 317 7.19 -17.70 1.92
C LEU A 317 6.37 -18.21 0.74
N SER A 318 5.78 -19.39 0.88
CA SER A 318 4.93 -19.96 -0.17
C SER A 318 3.56 -19.30 -0.22
N ASN A 319 2.95 -19.24 -1.41
CA ASN A 319 1.60 -18.70 -1.62
C ASN A 319 1.44 -17.27 -1.06
N TYR A 320 2.30 -16.38 -1.57
CA TYR A 320 2.40 -14.98 -1.12
C TYR A 320 1.03 -14.30 -0.98
N LYS A 321 0.15 -14.45 -1.98
CA LYS A 321 -1.18 -13.81 -1.97
C LYS A 321 -2.05 -14.20 -0.77
N LYS A 322 -1.90 -15.42 -0.26
CA LYS A 322 -2.63 -15.92 0.91
C LYS A 322 -1.93 -15.54 2.21
N ASN A 323 -0.60 -15.56 2.20
CA ASN A 323 0.21 -15.56 3.41
C ASN A 323 0.93 -14.24 3.69
N LYS A 324 0.88 -13.23 2.81
CA LYS A 324 1.46 -11.91 3.06
C LYS A 324 0.82 -11.17 4.24
N GLY A 325 1.56 -10.26 4.83
CA GLY A 325 1.08 -9.38 5.89
C GLY A 325 0.05 -8.37 5.39
N PHE A 326 -0.53 -7.65 6.35
CA PHE A 326 -1.68 -6.81 6.10
C PHE A 326 -1.30 -5.51 5.38
N SER A 327 -0.31 -4.80 5.91
CA SER A 327 0.20 -3.52 5.40
C SER A 327 1.74 -3.52 5.34
N THR A 328 2.33 -4.68 5.07
CA THR A 328 3.77 -4.87 5.00
C THR A 328 4.38 -4.06 3.86
N ASP A 329 5.34 -3.20 4.21
CA ASP A 329 6.12 -2.41 3.25
C ASP A 329 7.45 -3.09 2.93
N MET A 330 8.00 -3.90 3.82
CA MET A 330 9.22 -4.67 3.58
C MET A 330 9.28 -5.94 4.42
N TYR A 331 10.17 -6.84 4.03
CA TYR A 331 10.39 -8.11 4.69
C TYR A 331 11.88 -8.27 5.00
N LEU A 332 12.20 -8.85 6.16
CA LEU A 332 13.54 -9.35 6.47
C LEU A 332 13.50 -10.86 6.65
N LYS A 333 14.39 -11.56 5.97
CA LYS A 333 14.67 -12.97 6.26
C LYS A 333 15.73 -13.05 7.33
N ILE A 334 15.36 -13.62 8.47
CA ILE A 334 16.19 -13.70 9.67
C ILE A 334 16.45 -15.17 9.98
N ARG A 335 17.72 -15.53 10.17
CA ARG A 335 18.14 -16.81 10.70
C ARG A 335 18.47 -16.63 12.18
N LYS A 336 17.71 -17.28 13.06
CA LYS A 336 17.95 -17.24 14.51
C LYS A 336 19.16 -18.11 14.88
N SER A 337 19.66 -17.95 16.12
CA SER A 337 20.79 -18.75 16.63
C SER A 337 20.57 -20.27 16.59
N ASN A 338 19.31 -20.72 16.67
CA ASN A 338 18.94 -22.15 16.58
C ASN A 338 18.84 -22.68 15.13
N GLY A 339 19.10 -21.85 14.11
CA GLY A 339 19.00 -22.20 12.70
C GLY A 339 17.59 -22.12 12.09
N GLU A 340 16.58 -21.76 12.87
CA GLU A 340 15.24 -21.45 12.38
C GLU A 340 15.29 -20.20 11.50
N GLU A 341 14.62 -20.24 10.34
CA GLU A 341 14.51 -19.08 9.46
C GLU A 341 13.08 -18.53 9.54
N ILE A 342 12.96 -17.23 9.73
CA ILE A 342 11.68 -16.53 9.81
C ILE A 342 11.66 -15.32 8.88
N LEU A 343 10.46 -14.95 8.45
CA LEU A 343 10.21 -13.65 7.84
C LEU A 343 9.67 -12.72 8.92
N ASP A 344 10.28 -11.55 8.96
CA ASP A 344 9.87 -10.42 9.77
C ASP A 344 9.20 -9.40 8.84
N GLU A 345 7.94 -9.10 9.11
CA GLU A 345 7.09 -8.29 8.25
C GLU A 345 6.93 -6.90 8.84
N ILE A 346 7.30 -5.88 8.07
CA ILE A 346 7.53 -4.54 8.61
C ILE A 346 6.75 -3.52 7.78
N SER A 347 5.88 -2.77 8.44
CA SER A 347 5.32 -1.53 7.89
C SER A 347 6.21 -0.34 8.27
N LEU A 348 6.48 0.52 7.29
CA LEU A 348 7.34 1.68 7.44
C LEU A 348 6.51 2.95 7.53
N LYS A 349 6.85 3.82 8.48
CA LYS A 349 6.31 5.17 8.59
C LYS A 349 7.48 6.13 8.78
N LYS A 350 7.54 7.16 7.94
CA LYS A 350 8.65 8.14 7.92
C LYS A 350 8.95 8.70 9.32
N ASP A 351 7.90 9.08 10.04
CA ASP A 351 7.95 9.68 11.36
C ASP A 351 6.56 9.59 12.03
N LYS A 352 6.40 10.28 13.17
CA LYS A 352 5.15 10.36 13.95
C LYS A 352 3.99 11.06 13.25
N ASN A 353 4.16 11.63 12.06
CA ASN A 353 3.07 12.23 11.29
C ASN A 353 2.30 11.16 10.50
N ILE A 354 1.74 10.19 11.22
CA ILE A 354 0.98 9.08 10.66
C ILE A 354 -0.49 9.46 10.52
N ASN A 355 -1.10 9.08 9.40
CA ASN A 355 -2.55 8.98 9.29
C ASN A 355 -2.94 7.50 9.38
N PHE A 356 -3.57 7.10 10.48
CA PHE A 356 -4.14 5.75 10.66
C PHE A 356 -5.39 5.52 9.82
N LEU A 357 -6.08 6.60 9.45
CA LEU A 357 -7.21 6.58 8.54
C LEU A 357 -7.06 7.73 7.55
N ASN A 358 -7.32 7.48 6.28
CA ASN A 358 -7.30 8.48 5.23
C ASN A 358 -8.52 8.30 4.32
N LYS A 359 -9.69 8.57 4.88
CA LYS A 359 -11.01 8.42 4.23
C LYS A 359 -11.59 9.79 3.85
N GLY A 360 -12.69 9.78 3.12
CA GLY A 360 -13.49 10.97 2.86
C GLY A 360 -14.72 11.00 3.77
N LEU A 361 -15.27 12.19 4.02
CA LEU A 361 -16.60 12.30 4.64
C LEU A 361 -17.68 11.62 3.77
N GLY A 362 -17.39 11.42 2.48
CA GLY A 362 -18.23 10.61 1.60
C GLY A 362 -18.37 9.16 2.07
N ASP A 363 -17.37 8.56 2.71
CA ASP A 363 -17.44 7.17 3.18
C ASP A 363 -18.43 7.07 4.35
N MET A 364 -18.45 8.07 5.24
CA MET A 364 -19.45 8.18 6.31
C MET A 364 -20.89 8.17 5.74
N VAL A 365 -21.12 8.92 4.67
CA VAL A 365 -22.46 9.13 4.09
C VAL A 365 -22.84 8.04 3.09
N ASN A 366 -21.90 7.42 2.40
CA ASN A 366 -22.21 6.42 1.38
C ASN A 366 -22.16 5.00 1.93
N ASP A 367 -21.25 4.72 2.86
CA ASP A 367 -20.94 3.36 3.29
C ASP A 367 -21.41 3.07 4.72
N TRP A 368 -21.36 4.06 5.62
CA TRP A 368 -21.72 3.84 7.03
C TRP A 368 -23.18 4.17 7.32
N ASP A 369 -23.66 5.32 6.86
CA ASP A 369 -25.06 5.69 6.99
C ASP A 369 -25.60 6.47 5.76
N PRO A 370 -26.18 5.74 4.78
CA PRO A 370 -26.83 6.34 3.61
C PRO A 370 -27.98 7.32 3.91
N GLU A 371 -28.54 7.30 5.12
CA GLU A 371 -29.60 8.25 5.53
C GLU A 371 -29.08 9.68 5.68
N LEU A 372 -27.75 9.86 5.77
CA LEU A 372 -27.13 11.19 5.83
C LEU A 372 -27.06 11.90 4.47
N LYS A 373 -27.43 11.23 3.37
CA LYS A 373 -27.44 11.83 2.03
C LYS A 373 -28.40 13.03 1.97
N GLY A 374 -27.93 14.14 1.41
CA GLY A 374 -28.68 15.39 1.33
C GLY A 374 -28.77 16.19 2.65
N THR A 375 -28.19 15.70 3.74
CA THR A 375 -28.08 16.47 5.00
C THR A 375 -26.92 17.47 4.93
N PRO A 376 -26.78 18.42 5.88
CA PRO A 376 -25.61 19.31 5.96
C PRO A 376 -24.27 18.57 6.09
N THR A 377 -24.27 17.32 6.56
CA THR A 377 -23.06 16.48 6.65
C THR A 377 -22.70 15.78 5.34
N ASP A 378 -23.58 15.80 4.33
CA ASP A 378 -23.28 15.29 3.00
C ASP A 378 -22.25 16.20 2.31
N PRO A 379 -21.05 15.70 1.99
CA PRO A 379 -20.02 16.50 1.32
C PRO A 379 -20.48 17.03 -0.05
N LYS A 380 -21.41 16.36 -0.74
CA LYS A 380 -21.97 16.84 -2.01
C LYS A 380 -22.85 18.06 -1.79
N GLU A 381 -23.69 18.05 -0.77
CA GLU A 381 -24.57 19.17 -0.44
C GLU A 381 -23.78 20.36 0.11
N TYR A 382 -22.82 20.11 1.01
CA TYR A 382 -21.88 21.14 1.45
C TYR A 382 -21.18 21.80 0.26
N SER A 383 -20.66 21.00 -0.67
CA SER A 383 -19.94 21.51 -1.84
C SER A 383 -20.83 22.31 -2.80
N LYS A 384 -22.08 21.90 -2.99
CA LYS A 384 -23.05 22.64 -3.80
C LYS A 384 -23.32 24.02 -3.20
N ASN A 385 -23.52 24.06 -1.89
CA ASN A 385 -23.76 25.31 -1.16
C ASN A 385 -22.52 26.22 -1.16
N GLU A 386 -21.32 25.66 -1.01
CA GLU A 386 -20.07 26.40 -1.13
C GLU A 386 -19.89 27.01 -2.53
N ARG A 387 -20.10 26.23 -3.60
CA ARG A 387 -20.02 26.76 -4.97
C ARG A 387 -20.99 27.91 -5.20
N LYS A 388 -22.23 27.77 -4.73
CA LYS A 388 -23.24 28.82 -4.81
C LYS A 388 -22.76 30.08 -4.10
N ARG A 389 -22.34 29.98 -2.82
CA ARG A 389 -21.78 31.12 -2.07
C ARG A 389 -20.61 31.76 -2.80
N LEU A 390 -19.69 30.97 -3.35
CA LEU A 390 -18.53 31.47 -4.09
C LEU A 390 -18.92 32.26 -5.34
N VAL A 391 -19.88 31.77 -6.12
CA VAL A 391 -20.40 32.46 -7.31
C VAL A 391 -21.15 33.73 -6.93
N ASP A 392 -22.02 33.67 -5.91
CA ASP A 392 -22.76 34.83 -5.42
C ASP A 392 -21.80 35.90 -4.88
N GLY A 393 -20.78 35.49 -4.13
CA GLY A 393 -19.70 36.35 -3.66
C GLY A 393 -18.95 36.99 -4.83
N ALA A 394 -18.62 36.23 -5.88
CA ALA A 394 -17.94 36.76 -7.05
C ALA A 394 -18.74 37.87 -7.74
N LYS A 395 -20.05 37.63 -7.96
CA LYS A 395 -20.96 38.56 -8.65
C LYS A 395 -21.24 39.83 -7.82
N THR A 396 -21.17 39.75 -6.49
CA THR A 396 -21.52 40.85 -5.59
C THR A 396 -20.32 41.67 -5.11
N ILE A 397 -19.16 41.02 -4.92
CA ILE A 397 -17.98 41.63 -4.28
C ILE A 397 -16.97 42.12 -5.31
N LEU A 398 -16.74 41.35 -6.38
CA LEU A 398 -15.66 41.65 -7.32
C LEU A 398 -16.02 42.85 -8.20
N PRO A 399 -15.06 43.73 -8.53
CA PRO A 399 -15.29 44.81 -9.48
C PRO A 399 -15.70 44.28 -10.87
N PRO A 400 -16.51 45.02 -11.66
CA PRO A 400 -17.00 44.55 -12.96
C PRO A 400 -15.90 44.10 -13.93
N LYS A 401 -14.72 44.76 -13.90
CA LYS A 401 -13.57 44.38 -14.70
C LYS A 401 -13.08 42.96 -14.35
N VAL A 402 -12.95 42.67 -13.06
CA VAL A 402 -12.48 41.37 -12.56
C VAL A 402 -13.54 40.28 -12.81
N GLN A 403 -14.82 40.62 -12.68
CA GLN A 403 -15.91 39.70 -13.05
C GLN A 403 -15.84 39.29 -14.52
N LYS A 404 -15.56 40.24 -15.41
CA LYS A 404 -15.38 39.99 -16.85
C LYS A 404 -14.15 39.13 -17.13
N GLU A 405 -13.04 39.38 -16.43
CA GLU A 405 -11.82 38.56 -16.55
C GLU A 405 -12.04 37.11 -16.08
N LEU A 406 -12.94 36.88 -15.11
CA LEU A 406 -13.25 35.57 -14.53
C LEU A 406 -14.59 34.99 -15.01
N GLU A 407 -15.17 35.50 -16.09
CA GLU A 407 -16.52 35.12 -16.54
C GLU A 407 -16.64 33.62 -16.81
N SER A 408 -15.61 33.02 -17.43
CA SER A 408 -15.56 31.58 -17.70
C SER A 408 -15.50 30.75 -16.41
N GLU A 409 -14.69 31.17 -15.44
CA GLU A 409 -14.53 30.54 -14.14
C GLU A 409 -15.85 30.57 -13.37
N ILE A 410 -16.50 31.74 -13.33
CA ILE A 410 -17.77 31.98 -12.62
C ILE A 410 -18.87 31.11 -13.23
N SER A 411 -19.07 31.18 -14.55
CA SER A 411 -20.10 30.41 -15.27
C SER A 411 -19.87 28.89 -15.17
N SER A 412 -18.62 28.45 -15.28
CA SER A 412 -18.28 27.03 -15.09
C SER A 412 -18.59 26.57 -13.65
N THR A 413 -18.23 27.37 -12.65
CA THR A 413 -18.46 27.04 -11.24
C THR A 413 -19.96 27.00 -10.92
N GLU A 414 -20.72 27.95 -11.45
CA GLU A 414 -22.19 28.04 -11.30
C GLU A 414 -22.91 26.82 -11.89
N SER A 415 -22.50 26.38 -13.08
CA SER A 415 -23.06 25.20 -13.75
C SER A 415 -22.58 23.86 -13.16
N GLY A 416 -21.76 23.87 -12.10
CA GLY A 416 -21.19 22.67 -11.49
C GLY A 416 -20.07 22.00 -12.31
N LYS A 417 -19.67 22.60 -13.45
CA LYS A 417 -18.57 22.15 -14.32
C LYS A 417 -17.21 22.80 -13.97
N GLY A 418 -17.17 23.61 -12.91
CA GLY A 418 -15.97 24.33 -12.47
C GLY A 418 -14.93 23.36 -11.91
N SER A 419 -13.70 23.45 -12.43
CA SER A 419 -12.57 22.74 -11.83
C SER A 419 -12.13 23.45 -10.54
N ARG A 420 -11.43 22.71 -9.67
CA ARG A 420 -10.81 23.26 -8.45
C ARG A 420 -9.95 24.49 -8.74
N SER A 421 -9.23 24.51 -9.86
CA SER A 421 -8.41 25.66 -10.28
C SER A 421 -9.25 26.88 -10.60
N LYS A 422 -10.38 26.70 -11.29
CA LYS A 422 -11.31 27.80 -11.62
C LYS A 422 -11.93 28.40 -10.36
N SER A 423 -12.45 27.56 -9.46
CA SER A 423 -12.99 28.03 -8.18
C SER A 423 -11.91 28.72 -7.31
N LYS A 424 -10.67 28.22 -7.35
CA LYS A 424 -9.54 28.85 -6.66
C LYS A 424 -9.24 30.25 -7.18
N ALA A 425 -9.32 30.48 -8.49
CA ALA A 425 -9.10 31.79 -9.09
C ALA A 425 -10.12 32.81 -8.56
N ILE A 426 -11.40 32.45 -8.54
CA ILE A 426 -12.49 33.28 -7.97
C ILE A 426 -12.21 33.62 -6.51
N LEU A 427 -11.94 32.62 -5.67
CA LEU A 427 -11.68 32.86 -4.25
C LEU A 427 -10.43 33.72 -4.03
N THR A 428 -9.41 33.58 -4.89
CA THR A 428 -8.19 34.39 -4.82
C THR A 428 -8.49 35.86 -5.09
N ALA A 429 -9.34 36.16 -6.08
CA ALA A 429 -9.79 37.52 -6.34
C ALA A 429 -10.57 38.11 -5.15
N ILE A 430 -11.50 37.34 -4.55
CA ILE A 430 -12.24 37.79 -3.37
C ILE A 430 -11.30 38.05 -2.19
N LYS A 431 -10.31 37.17 -1.96
CA LYS A 431 -9.29 37.37 -0.93
C LYS A 431 -8.43 38.61 -1.17
N GLN A 432 -8.18 38.97 -2.43
CA GLN A 432 -7.46 40.20 -2.74
C GLN A 432 -8.31 41.43 -2.40
N GLU A 433 -9.60 41.42 -2.73
CA GLU A 433 -10.53 42.49 -2.31
C GLU A 433 -10.57 42.64 -0.78
N ALA A 434 -10.60 41.52 -0.04
CA ALA A 434 -10.55 41.56 1.43
C ALA A 434 -9.26 42.19 1.96
N LYS A 435 -8.10 41.85 1.37
CA LYS A 435 -6.81 42.47 1.70
C LYS A 435 -6.79 43.97 1.40
N ASN A 436 -7.50 44.40 0.36
CA ASN A 436 -7.66 45.81 0.02
C ASN A 436 -8.67 46.54 0.93
N GLY A 437 -9.21 45.88 1.95
CA GLY A 437 -10.13 46.48 2.93
C GLY A 437 -11.61 46.41 2.55
N ASN A 438 -11.98 45.66 1.50
CA ASN A 438 -13.39 45.50 1.12
C ASN A 438 -14.14 44.72 2.22
N LYS A 439 -15.04 45.41 2.93
CA LYS A 439 -15.80 44.85 4.06
C LYS A 439 -16.69 43.66 3.66
N ALA A 440 -17.27 43.68 2.46
CA ALA A 440 -18.09 42.58 1.97
C ALA A 440 -17.23 41.33 1.69
N ALA A 441 -16.02 41.52 1.17
CA ALA A 441 -15.05 40.44 0.96
C ALA A 441 -14.57 39.82 2.28
N ILE A 442 -14.27 40.65 3.29
CA ILE A 442 -13.90 40.19 4.63
C ILE A 442 -15.04 39.35 5.24
N LYS A 443 -16.27 39.90 5.20
CA LYS A 443 -17.46 39.20 5.69
C LYS A 443 -17.70 37.88 4.97
N TYR A 444 -17.50 37.82 3.65
CA TYR A 444 -17.60 36.58 2.89
C TYR A 444 -16.63 35.50 3.41
N ILE A 445 -15.37 35.87 3.67
CA ILE A 445 -14.36 34.93 4.18
C ILE A 445 -14.76 34.42 5.58
N GLU A 446 -15.24 35.31 6.46
CA GLU A 446 -15.72 34.94 7.78
C GLU A 446 -16.94 34.01 7.73
N ASP A 447 -17.91 34.31 6.87
CA ASP A 447 -19.14 33.54 6.77
C ASP A 447 -18.89 32.18 6.09
N ASP A 448 -17.97 32.10 5.12
CA ASP A 448 -17.53 30.81 4.59
C ASP A 448 -16.80 29.99 5.67
N ASP A 449 -15.96 30.61 6.51
CA ASP A 449 -15.30 29.93 7.64
C ASP A 449 -16.30 29.38 8.66
N LYS A 450 -17.29 30.18 9.04
CA LYS A 450 -18.39 29.71 9.90
C LYS A 450 -19.13 28.53 9.29
N ALA A 451 -19.44 28.57 7.99
CA ALA A 451 -20.13 27.48 7.31
C ALA A 451 -19.32 26.18 7.31
N HIS A 452 -17.99 26.27 7.16
CA HIS A 452 -17.12 25.11 7.23
C HIS A 452 -17.00 24.54 8.64
N ARG A 453 -16.82 25.41 9.64
CA ARG A 453 -16.81 25.00 11.05
C ARG A 453 -18.12 24.31 11.43
N LYS A 454 -19.25 24.85 10.99
CA LYS A 454 -20.55 24.22 11.19
C LYS A 454 -20.63 22.83 10.55
N MET A 455 -20.15 22.65 9.33
CA MET A 455 -20.10 21.31 8.71
C MET A 455 -19.21 20.35 9.51
N GLN A 456 -18.06 20.82 10.00
CA GLN A 456 -17.21 20.02 10.88
C GLN A 456 -17.96 19.64 12.16
N GLU A 457 -18.60 20.59 12.83
CA GLU A 457 -19.41 20.38 14.04
C GLU A 457 -20.54 19.37 13.81
N ASP A 458 -21.31 19.53 12.74
CA ASP A 458 -22.42 18.63 12.40
C ASP A 458 -21.90 17.20 12.13
N ALA A 459 -20.77 17.05 11.43
CA ALA A 459 -20.16 15.75 11.18
C ALA A 459 -19.55 15.13 12.46
N ILE A 460 -18.95 15.95 13.32
CA ILE A 460 -18.49 15.55 14.65
C ILE A 460 -19.68 15.07 15.48
N GLU A 461 -20.80 15.77 15.43
CA GLU A 461 -22.02 15.36 16.13
C GLU A 461 -22.47 13.97 15.68
N GLN A 462 -22.48 13.68 14.37
CA GLN A 462 -22.79 12.32 13.87
C GLN A 462 -21.86 11.26 14.46
N LEU A 463 -20.55 11.51 14.53
CA LEU A 463 -19.61 10.58 15.18
C LEU A 463 -19.91 10.36 16.67
N ASN A 464 -20.61 11.30 17.31
CA ASN A 464 -20.90 11.28 18.73
C ASN A 464 -22.34 10.86 19.08
N THR A 465 -23.26 10.81 18.12
CA THR A 465 -24.66 10.52 18.41
C THR A 465 -25.23 9.43 17.52
N ASN A 466 -24.66 9.19 16.33
CA ASN A 466 -25.15 8.20 15.38
C ASN A 466 -24.45 6.84 15.55
N PRO A 467 -25.16 5.78 15.98
CA PRO A 467 -24.58 4.45 16.18
C PRO A 467 -24.00 3.83 14.90
N LYS A 468 -24.64 4.01 13.75
CA LYS A 468 -24.18 3.45 12.46
C LYS A 468 -22.85 4.07 12.04
N VAL A 469 -22.74 5.40 12.19
CA VAL A 469 -21.50 6.14 11.90
C VAL A 469 -20.37 5.70 12.83
N ARG A 470 -20.66 5.54 14.13
CA ARG A 470 -19.68 5.02 15.10
C ARG A 470 -19.23 3.60 14.76
N GLU A 471 -20.17 2.72 14.45
CA GLU A 471 -19.86 1.34 14.07
C GLU A 471 -19.04 1.31 12.78
N GLY A 472 -19.38 2.11 11.77
CA GLY A 472 -18.65 2.24 10.52
C GLY A 472 -17.24 2.81 10.70
N LEU A 473 -17.06 3.82 11.56
CA LEU A 473 -15.74 4.32 11.96
C LEU A 473 -14.93 3.22 12.63
N ILE A 474 -15.49 2.55 13.64
CA ILE A 474 -14.81 1.48 14.38
C ILE A 474 -14.48 0.30 13.45
N LYS A 475 -15.35 -0.02 12.49
CA LYS A 475 -15.08 -1.02 11.44
C LYS A 475 -13.93 -0.57 10.54
N SER A 476 -13.92 0.68 10.10
CA SER A 476 -12.84 1.23 9.27
C SER A 476 -11.50 1.25 10.02
N ILE A 477 -11.52 1.53 11.32
CA ILE A 477 -10.34 1.41 12.17
C ILE A 477 -9.87 -0.04 12.19
N LYS A 478 -10.77 -1.02 12.40
CA LYS A 478 -10.39 -2.45 12.38
C LYS A 478 -9.82 -2.90 11.03
N GLU A 479 -10.32 -2.36 9.94
CA GLU A 479 -9.93 -2.74 8.58
C GLU A 479 -8.64 -2.06 8.14
N GLU A 480 -8.39 -0.80 8.48
CA GLU A 480 -7.28 -0.01 7.93
C GLU A 480 -6.11 0.13 8.91
N PHE A 481 -6.37 -0.08 10.20
CA PHE A 481 -5.35 0.09 11.23
C PHE A 481 -4.65 -1.25 11.47
N PRO A 482 -3.35 -1.39 11.16
CA PRO A 482 -2.63 -2.67 11.27
C PRO A 482 -2.45 -3.14 12.72
N LEU A 483 -3.12 -2.55 13.72
CA LEU A 483 -3.05 -3.00 15.11
C LEU A 483 -3.37 -4.47 15.27
N LYS A 484 -4.29 -5.03 14.47
CA LYS A 484 -4.57 -6.46 14.52
C LYS A 484 -3.32 -7.27 14.16
N ALA A 485 -2.72 -6.99 13.00
CA ALA A 485 -1.52 -7.67 12.55
C ALA A 485 -0.37 -7.50 13.56
N VAL A 486 -0.23 -6.30 14.15
CA VAL A 486 0.78 -6.05 15.17
C VAL A 486 0.52 -6.80 16.47
N SER A 487 -0.71 -6.77 16.98
CA SER A 487 -1.14 -7.48 18.20
C SER A 487 -1.00 -9.01 18.09
N GLU A 488 -1.26 -9.55 16.90
CA GLU A 488 -1.13 -10.98 16.62
C GLU A 488 0.34 -11.39 16.38
N GLY A 489 1.25 -10.42 16.25
CA GLY A 489 2.67 -10.64 15.99
C GLY A 489 2.96 -11.06 14.55
N GLU A 490 2.02 -10.79 13.63
CA GLU A 490 2.21 -10.97 12.20
C GLU A 490 3.11 -9.88 11.63
N GLU A 491 2.87 -8.63 12.02
CA GLU A 491 3.53 -7.45 11.46
C GLU A 491 4.09 -6.58 12.58
N THR A 492 5.07 -5.75 12.25
CA THR A 492 5.60 -4.72 13.13
C THR A 492 5.60 -3.40 12.40
N MET A 493 5.54 -2.28 13.12
CA MET A 493 5.61 -0.96 12.50
C MET A 493 6.82 -0.19 13.00
N ALA A 494 7.71 0.16 12.08
CA ALA A 494 8.78 1.11 12.33
C ALA A 494 8.26 2.53 12.09
N VAL A 495 8.13 3.31 13.16
CA VAL A 495 7.63 4.69 13.16
C VAL A 495 8.78 5.65 13.43
N GLY A 496 9.50 6.01 12.37
CA GLY A 496 10.79 6.70 12.53
C GLY A 496 11.72 5.84 13.39
N ASP A 497 12.13 6.36 14.54
CA ASP A 497 13.04 5.70 15.49
C ASP A 497 12.32 4.87 16.56
N MET A 498 11.00 4.69 16.44
CA MET A 498 10.17 3.93 17.36
C MET A 498 9.68 2.62 16.74
N SER A 499 9.47 1.59 17.57
CA SER A 499 8.84 0.34 17.14
C SER A 499 7.47 0.21 17.80
N LEU A 500 6.45 -0.08 17.00
CA LEU A 500 5.15 -0.55 17.48
C LEU A 500 5.03 -2.04 17.14
N ASP A 501 4.99 -2.85 18.19
CA ASP A 501 5.02 -4.31 18.20
C ASP A 501 4.27 -4.79 19.45
N LYS A 502 4.21 -6.11 19.66
CA LYS A 502 3.51 -6.69 20.82
C LYS A 502 4.03 -6.18 22.17
N GLU A 503 5.33 -6.02 22.33
CA GLU A 503 5.93 -5.65 23.61
C GLU A 503 5.67 -4.18 23.93
N THR A 504 5.84 -3.30 22.95
CA THR A 504 5.50 -1.89 23.10
C THR A 504 3.99 -1.68 23.23
N MET A 505 3.15 -2.47 22.57
CA MET A 505 1.69 -2.45 22.76
C MET A 505 1.28 -2.83 24.19
N LYS A 506 1.86 -3.88 24.78
CA LYS A 506 1.62 -4.24 26.18
C LYS A 506 1.97 -3.11 27.14
N LEU A 507 3.08 -2.41 26.93
CA LEU A 507 3.45 -1.28 27.79
C LEU A 507 2.50 -0.10 27.66
N ILE A 508 2.13 0.25 26.43
CA ILE A 508 1.29 1.43 26.14
C ILE A 508 -0.17 1.19 26.56
N PHE A 509 -0.73 0.06 26.16
CA PHE A 509 -2.15 -0.24 26.30
C PHE A 509 -2.46 -1.19 27.47
N GLY A 510 -1.45 -1.81 28.08
CA GLY A 510 -1.64 -2.84 29.09
C GLY A 510 -2.04 -4.20 28.52
N THR A 511 -2.18 -4.32 27.20
CA THR A 511 -2.57 -5.54 26.49
C THR A 511 -2.06 -5.50 25.04
N ASP A 512 -1.77 -6.68 24.49
CA ASP A 512 -1.54 -6.95 23.08
C ASP A 512 -2.65 -7.81 22.49
N ASP A 513 -3.79 -7.97 23.17
CA ASP A 513 -4.95 -8.67 22.62
C ASP A 513 -5.80 -7.70 21.77
N PHE A 514 -6.01 -8.04 20.49
CA PHE A 514 -6.78 -7.20 19.59
C PHE A 514 -8.23 -6.99 20.02
N ASN A 515 -8.88 -8.01 20.59
CA ASN A 515 -10.26 -7.93 21.01
C ASN A 515 -10.40 -6.99 22.22
N GLU A 516 -9.51 -7.10 23.19
CA GLU A 516 -9.44 -6.16 24.32
C GLU A 516 -9.13 -4.73 23.85
N LEU A 517 -8.20 -4.57 22.90
CA LEU A 517 -7.91 -3.27 22.30
C LEU A 517 -9.15 -2.67 21.65
N LYS A 518 -9.81 -3.47 20.81
CA LYS A 518 -11.01 -3.09 20.07
C LYS A 518 -12.17 -2.70 20.97
N GLU A 519 -12.38 -3.40 22.09
CA GLU A 519 -13.50 -3.16 23.00
C GLU A 519 -13.35 -1.88 23.83
N ASN A 520 -12.12 -1.45 24.11
CA ASN A 520 -11.85 -0.27 24.93
C ASN A 520 -11.49 0.99 24.11
N LEU A 521 -11.58 0.93 22.77
CA LEU A 521 -11.49 2.10 21.91
C LEU A 521 -12.82 2.86 21.88
N SER A 522 -12.76 4.16 22.14
CA SER A 522 -13.93 5.05 22.07
C SER A 522 -13.57 6.40 21.46
N VAL A 523 -14.60 7.15 21.05
CA VAL A 523 -14.45 8.53 20.57
C VAL A 523 -14.85 9.48 21.69
N LYS A 524 -13.94 10.39 22.07
CA LYS A 524 -14.17 11.46 23.05
C LYS A 524 -13.98 12.84 22.40
N LYS A 525 -14.31 13.90 23.14
CA LYS A 525 -14.20 15.30 22.70
C LYS A 525 -13.22 16.09 23.56
N THR A 526 -12.45 16.98 22.95
CA THR A 526 -11.67 18.00 23.68
C THR A 526 -12.60 19.08 24.25
N LYS A 527 -12.06 19.99 25.08
CA LYS A 527 -12.80 21.16 25.58
C LYS A 527 -13.34 22.05 24.46
N ASN A 528 -12.67 22.04 23.30
CA ASN A 528 -13.05 22.81 22.12
C ASN A 528 -14.00 22.04 21.19
N GLY A 529 -14.47 20.85 21.60
CA GLY A 529 -15.40 20.02 20.85
C GLY A 529 -14.74 19.11 19.79
N GLU A 530 -13.41 19.11 19.67
CA GLU A 530 -12.70 18.31 18.66
C GLU A 530 -12.73 16.82 19.04
N PRO A 531 -13.13 15.91 18.13
CA PRO A 531 -13.12 14.49 18.42
C PRO A 531 -11.71 13.91 18.41
N TYR A 532 -11.47 12.93 19.28
CA TYR A 532 -10.28 12.11 19.27
C TYR A 532 -10.62 10.67 19.64
N LEU A 533 -9.85 9.73 19.09
CA LEU A 533 -9.88 8.35 19.48
C LEU A 533 -9.08 8.18 20.77
N VAL A 534 -9.67 7.53 21.76
CA VAL A 534 -9.06 7.23 23.04
C VAL A 534 -9.15 5.74 23.31
N TYR A 535 -8.14 5.22 23.98
CA TYR A 535 -8.11 3.88 24.53
C TYR A 535 -8.22 3.97 26.05
N GLU A 536 -9.27 3.36 26.62
CA GLU A 536 -9.48 3.34 28.06
C GLU A 536 -8.74 2.16 28.70
N ILE A 537 -7.95 2.43 29.74
CA ILE A 537 -7.23 1.40 30.48
C ILE A 537 -7.81 1.34 31.89
N LYS A 538 -8.30 0.17 32.29
CA LYS A 538 -8.92 0.02 33.62
C LYS A 538 -7.93 0.38 34.73
N GLY A 539 -8.28 1.39 35.53
CA GLY A 539 -7.47 1.84 36.67
C GLY A 539 -6.23 2.66 36.31
N LYS A 540 -6.07 3.09 35.05
CA LYS A 540 -5.00 3.99 34.60
C LYS A 540 -5.56 5.15 33.80
N GLU A 541 -4.72 6.15 33.57
CA GLU A 541 -5.06 7.25 32.65
C GLU A 541 -5.26 6.73 31.22
N PRO A 542 -6.29 7.20 30.51
CA PRO A 542 -6.57 6.75 29.16
C PRO A 542 -5.55 7.29 28.16
N VAL A 543 -5.25 6.49 27.13
CA VAL A 543 -4.28 6.86 26.09
C VAL A 543 -5.02 7.47 24.91
N ARG A 544 -4.71 8.74 24.59
CA ARG A 544 -5.23 9.36 23.37
C ARG A 544 -4.46 8.79 22.17
N VAL A 545 -5.17 8.09 21.29
CA VAL A 545 -4.60 7.33 20.17
C VAL A 545 -4.50 8.18 18.92
N ALA A 546 -5.60 8.85 18.54
CA ALA A 546 -5.64 9.60 17.29
C ALA A 546 -6.48 10.87 17.38
N ASN A 547 -6.02 11.95 16.75
CA ASN A 547 -6.86 13.10 16.45
C ASN A 547 -7.74 12.79 15.24
N ILE A 548 -9.04 13.03 15.35
CA ILE A 548 -9.96 12.88 14.23
C ILE A 548 -10.09 14.24 13.55
N VAL A 549 -9.68 14.31 12.28
CA VAL A 549 -9.58 15.55 11.51
C VAL A 549 -10.55 15.50 10.34
N ILE A 550 -11.58 16.32 10.40
CA ILE A 550 -12.47 16.61 9.27
C ILE A 550 -12.01 17.92 8.66
N ARG A 551 -11.65 17.93 7.38
CA ARG A 551 -11.22 19.17 6.72
C ARG A 551 -11.51 19.11 5.23
N GLN A 552 -11.84 20.25 4.64
CA GLN A 552 -11.90 20.33 3.19
C GLN A 552 -10.48 20.38 2.61
N ASP A 553 -10.19 19.52 1.64
CA ASP A 553 -9.00 19.72 0.82
C ASP A 553 -9.26 20.92 -0.10
N GLY A 554 -8.51 22.01 0.03
CA GLY A 554 -8.72 23.25 -0.75
C GLY A 554 -9.84 24.12 -0.19
N ARG A 555 -9.60 24.77 0.94
CA ARG A 555 -10.61 25.52 1.68
C ARG A 555 -11.30 26.62 0.84
N GLY A 556 -12.62 26.50 0.65
CA GLY A 556 -13.48 27.47 -0.06
C GLY A 556 -13.51 27.30 -1.59
N TYR A 557 -12.79 26.31 -2.13
CA TYR A 557 -12.72 26.04 -3.58
C TYR A 557 -12.54 24.56 -3.92
N GLY A 558 -12.51 23.71 -2.90
CA GLY A 558 -12.07 22.32 -2.97
C GLY A 558 -13.13 21.38 -3.51
N GLY A 559 -14.37 21.85 -3.63
CA GLY A 559 -15.51 21.03 -3.96
C GLY A 559 -15.87 20.08 -2.80
N GLY A 560 -16.39 18.90 -3.14
CA GLY A 560 -16.87 17.88 -2.19
C GLY A 560 -15.76 17.02 -1.58
N THR A 561 -14.49 17.34 -1.80
CA THR A 561 -13.38 16.61 -1.19
C THR A 561 -13.20 17.05 0.25
N ILE A 562 -14.02 16.47 1.13
CA ILE A 562 -13.89 16.61 2.57
C ILE A 562 -13.15 15.39 3.09
N LYS A 563 -11.94 15.61 3.58
CA LYS A 563 -11.08 14.58 4.15
C LYS A 563 -11.52 14.26 5.57
N PHE A 564 -11.52 12.98 5.87
CA PHE A 564 -11.73 12.40 7.18
C PHE A 564 -10.50 11.57 7.55
N GLU A 565 -9.59 12.20 8.27
CA GLU A 565 -8.28 11.65 8.60
C GLU A 565 -8.21 11.33 10.09
N MET A 566 -7.57 10.22 10.47
CA MET A 566 -7.19 9.96 11.85
C MET A 566 -5.68 10.05 11.98
N LYS A 567 -5.20 11.08 12.66
CA LYS A 567 -3.76 11.34 12.80
C LYS A 567 -3.26 10.81 14.13
N LEU A 568 -2.07 10.20 14.16
CA LEU A 568 -1.43 9.79 15.42
C LEU A 568 -1.46 10.95 16.42
N HIS A 569 -2.01 10.70 17.60
CA HIS A 569 -2.08 11.71 18.64
C HIS A 569 -0.69 11.90 19.27
N PRO A 570 -0.26 13.13 19.60
CA PRO A 570 1.04 13.38 20.23
C PRO A 570 1.27 12.61 21.53
N ASP A 571 0.21 12.36 22.30
CA ASP A 571 0.29 11.55 23.52
C ASP A 571 0.67 10.10 23.20
N LEU A 572 0.03 9.43 22.24
CA LEU A 572 0.43 8.08 21.84
C LEU A 572 1.87 8.07 21.30
N ALA A 573 2.28 9.08 20.53
CA ALA A 573 3.68 9.18 20.08
C ALA A 573 4.67 9.25 21.26
N LYS A 574 4.34 9.95 22.35
CA LYS A 574 5.18 9.99 23.57
C LYS A 574 5.21 8.65 24.30
N HIS A 575 4.07 7.97 24.41
CA HIS A 575 4.01 6.65 25.02
C HIS A 575 4.81 5.63 24.20
N LEU A 576 4.74 5.71 22.86
CA LEU A 576 5.49 4.87 21.96
C LEU A 576 7.01 5.10 22.05
N ASP A 577 7.45 6.35 22.12
CA ASP A 577 8.85 6.72 22.34
C ASP A 577 9.35 6.17 23.69
N THR A 578 8.55 6.32 24.75
CA THR A 578 8.89 5.81 26.09
C THR A 578 8.96 4.29 26.09
N ALA A 579 7.97 3.61 25.53
CA ALA A 579 7.92 2.16 25.45
C ALA A 579 9.08 1.59 24.60
N THR A 580 9.37 2.19 23.44
CA THR A 580 10.52 1.78 22.61
C THR A 580 11.81 1.85 23.42
N LYS A 581 12.05 2.98 24.11
CA LYS A 581 13.22 3.18 24.97
C LYS A 581 13.23 2.28 26.19
N GLU A 582 12.12 1.69 26.60
CA GLU A 582 12.08 0.77 27.74
C GLU A 582 12.37 -0.66 27.30
N VAL A 583 11.77 -1.09 26.18
CA VAL A 583 11.89 -2.46 25.65
C VAL A 583 13.26 -2.70 24.99
N TYR A 584 13.76 -1.71 24.25
CA TYR A 584 14.89 -1.86 23.33
C TYR A 584 16.14 -1.07 23.75
N LYS A 585 16.37 -0.93 25.06
CA LYS A 585 17.58 -0.30 25.62
C LYS A 585 18.88 -0.97 25.19
#